data_AF-D8K849-F1
#
_entry.id   AF-D8K849-F1
#
_cell.length_a   1.000
_cell.length_b   1.000
_cell.length_c   1.000
_cell.angle_alpha   90.00
_cell.angle_beta   90.00
_cell.angle_gamma   90.00
#
_symmetry.space_group_name_H-M   'P 1'
#
loop_
_entity.id
_entity.type
_entity.pdbx_description
1 polymer ?
#
loop_
_entity_poly.entity_id
_entity_poly.type
_entity_poly.pdbx_seq_one_letter_code
_entity_poly.pdbx_strand_id
1 'polypeptide(L)'
;MGKRHEVIGIKQAIRYEWMQKAAHLLLAGLDAKTIRQELHDYLSDRMGSGVRAERSTEARSFAVTILMNIWVTPDPVLDTLRNDALLYLAQGRSAELAVHWSMISAAYPFWFNVARQTGRLLALQNQVTMKQVSRRLIEVYGERQTVSRNAQFVVRSFAFWGVLKDIAQQGCYQKIVSTPISDLNLVSLMLEAALHAIPKGKGTLDLLLNNPAFFPFQLPLMTGDFIGQRREHIEIIRYGLDDELLMLKKKQGER
;
A
#
# COMPACT_ATOMS: atom_id res chain seq x y z
N MET A 1 -5.41 -19.25 -0.10
CA MET A 1 -5.29 -17.79 0.08
C MET A 1 -4.15 -17.56 1.07
N GLY A 2 -3.27 -16.59 0.82
CA GLY A 2 -2.13 -16.36 1.72
C GLY A 2 -2.60 -15.75 3.05
N LYS A 3 -1.87 -16.02 4.14
CA LYS A 3 -2.15 -15.46 5.49
C LYS A 3 -2.37 -13.93 5.48
N ARG A 4 -1.75 -13.20 4.53
CA ARG A 4 -1.85 -11.74 4.40
C ARG A 4 -3.24 -11.22 3.99
N HIS A 5 -4.06 -11.99 3.27
CA HIS A 5 -5.40 -11.55 2.87
C HIS A 5 -6.43 -11.69 4.00
N GLU A 6 -6.16 -12.53 4.98
CA GLU A 6 -7.05 -12.85 6.10
C GLU A 6 -6.72 -12.05 7.37
N VAL A 7 -5.49 -11.53 7.47
CA VAL A 7 -4.98 -10.80 8.64
C VAL A 7 -4.94 -9.29 8.35
N ILE A 8 -5.52 -8.48 9.24
CA ILE A 8 -5.48 -7.01 9.12
C ILE A 8 -4.05 -6.48 9.24
N GLY A 9 -3.29 -6.99 10.22
CA GLY A 9 -1.84 -6.80 10.35
C GLY A 9 -1.36 -5.39 10.75
N ILE A 10 -2.06 -4.33 10.36
CA ILE A 10 -1.73 -2.94 10.67
C ILE A 10 -2.36 -2.55 12.00
N LYS A 11 -1.55 -2.54 13.06
CA LYS A 11 -1.97 -2.28 14.45
C LYS A 11 -1.59 -0.88 14.96
N GLN A 12 -1.10 -0.02 14.07
CA GLN A 12 -0.73 1.36 14.38
C GLN A 12 -0.67 2.21 13.12
N ALA A 13 -0.65 3.53 13.28
CA ALA A 13 -0.35 4.42 12.17
C ALA A 13 1.14 4.35 11.80
N ILE A 14 1.42 4.24 10.49
CA ILE A 14 2.76 4.18 9.93
C ILE A 14 3.04 5.50 9.22
N ARG A 15 4.18 6.12 9.54
CA ARG A 15 4.59 7.39 8.94
C ARG A 15 5.37 7.17 7.65
N TYR A 16 5.30 8.13 6.74
CA TYR A 16 5.94 8.03 5.43
C TYR A 16 7.47 7.96 5.54
N GLU A 17 8.06 8.79 6.40
CA GLU A 17 9.50 8.82 6.66
C GLU A 17 10.04 7.52 7.27
N TRP A 18 9.17 6.70 7.89
CA TRP A 18 9.57 5.38 8.41
C TRP A 18 9.69 4.35 7.28
N MET A 19 8.80 4.42 6.30
CA MET A 19 8.87 3.62 5.08
C MET A 19 10.13 3.94 4.29
N GLN A 20 10.45 5.23 4.16
CA GLN A 20 11.68 5.69 3.52
C GLN A 20 12.91 5.18 4.28
N LYS A 21 12.97 5.34 5.60
CA LYS A 21 14.09 4.84 6.42
C LYS A 21 14.31 3.33 6.24
N ALA A 22 13.26 2.52 6.27
CA ALA A 22 13.37 1.06 6.07
C ALA A 22 13.91 0.71 4.68
N ALA A 23 13.39 1.34 3.62
CA ALA A 23 13.87 1.11 2.26
C ALA A 23 15.32 1.58 2.08
N HIS A 24 15.71 2.73 2.65
CA HIS A 24 17.08 3.24 2.56
C HIS A 24 18.09 2.35 3.28
N LEU A 25 17.75 1.83 4.47
CA LEU A 25 18.62 0.88 5.18
C LEU A 25 18.83 -0.39 4.35
N LEU A 26 17.79 -0.86 3.67
CA LEU A 26 17.87 -2.02 2.77
C LEU A 26 18.70 -1.72 1.51
N LEU A 27 18.51 -0.56 0.89
CA LEU A 27 19.30 -0.11 -0.27
C LEU A 27 20.79 0.08 0.06
N ALA A 28 21.09 0.45 1.31
CA ALA A 28 22.46 0.53 1.81
C ALA A 28 23.11 -0.86 2.06
N GLY A 29 22.39 -1.96 1.79
CA GLY A 29 22.94 -3.31 1.86
C GLY A 29 23.03 -3.91 3.26
N LEU A 30 22.36 -3.32 4.25
CA LEU A 30 22.36 -3.85 5.62
C LEU A 30 21.57 -5.15 5.69
N ASP A 31 21.99 -6.07 6.57
CA ASP A 31 21.27 -7.32 6.79
C ASP A 31 20.01 -7.12 7.66
N ALA A 32 19.08 -8.07 7.60
CA ALA A 32 17.79 -7.97 8.26
C ALA A 32 17.86 -7.80 9.79
N LYS A 33 18.89 -8.34 10.44
CA LYS A 33 19.08 -8.20 11.89
C LYS A 33 19.51 -6.77 12.21
N THR A 34 20.48 -6.25 11.47
CA THR A 34 20.97 -4.87 11.62
C THR A 34 19.86 -3.86 11.31
N ILE A 35 19.11 -4.03 10.22
CA ILE A 35 17.98 -3.14 9.88
C ILE A 35 16.92 -3.13 10.99
N ARG A 36 16.59 -4.30 11.55
CA ARG A 36 15.63 -4.38 12.66
C ARG A 36 16.10 -3.58 13.87
N GLN A 37 17.38 -3.70 14.24
CA GLN A 37 17.96 -2.95 15.35
C GLN A 37 17.92 -1.45 15.09
N GLU A 38 18.38 -1.01 13.91
CA GLU A 38 18.35 0.39 13.47
C GLU A 38 16.93 0.99 13.50
N LEU A 39 15.92 0.21 13.09
CA LEU A 39 14.53 0.65 13.16
C LEU A 39 14.02 0.75 14.60
N HIS A 40 14.44 -0.15 15.49
CA HIS A 40 14.10 -0.05 16.93
C HIS A 40 14.72 1.20 17.57
N ASP A 41 15.96 1.51 17.22
CA ASP A 41 16.66 2.67 17.77
C ASP A 41 16.06 3.96 17.21
N TYR A 42 15.85 4.02 15.89
CA TYR A 42 15.23 5.16 15.21
C TYR A 42 13.80 5.48 15.70
N LEU A 43 13.04 4.47 16.10
CA LEU A 43 11.65 4.62 16.55
C LEU A 43 11.48 4.70 18.07
N SER A 44 12.59 4.72 18.83
CA SER A 44 12.57 4.76 20.30
C SER A 44 11.91 6.02 20.87
N ASP A 45 12.16 7.17 20.25
CA ASP A 45 11.66 8.48 20.66
C ASP A 45 10.67 9.10 19.67
N ARG A 46 10.23 8.35 18.64
CA ARG A 46 9.38 8.88 17.56
C ARG A 46 7.99 8.27 17.59
N MET A 47 7.01 9.06 17.98
CA MET A 47 5.61 8.64 18.02
C MET A 47 4.98 8.62 16.62
N GLY A 48 3.93 7.83 16.45
CA GLY A 48 3.12 7.84 15.21
C GLY A 48 2.56 9.23 14.89
N SER A 49 2.25 10.03 15.91
CA SER A 49 1.83 11.44 15.76
C SER A 49 2.89 12.35 15.15
N GLY A 50 4.16 11.96 15.16
CA GLY A 50 5.30 12.79 14.74
C GLY A 50 5.92 13.59 15.88
N VAL A 51 5.31 13.55 17.07
CA VAL A 51 5.89 14.11 18.30
C VAL A 51 7.07 13.26 18.75
N ARG A 52 8.15 13.91 19.20
CA ARG A 52 9.21 13.21 19.90
C ARG A 52 8.83 12.99 21.36
N ALA A 53 8.62 11.74 21.73
CA ALA A 53 8.28 11.32 23.09
C ALA A 53 8.62 9.84 23.25
N GLU A 54 8.78 9.42 24.50
CA GLU A 54 9.00 8.01 24.81
C GLU A 54 7.83 7.16 24.29
N ARG A 55 8.19 6.09 23.60
CA ARG A 55 7.24 5.21 22.94
C ARG A 55 7.20 3.86 23.66
N SER A 56 5.98 3.33 23.87
CA SER A 56 5.83 1.99 24.44
C SER A 56 6.56 0.95 23.59
N THR A 57 7.17 -0.03 24.26
CA THR A 57 7.91 -1.12 23.63
C THR A 57 7.04 -1.88 22.64
N GLU A 58 5.76 -2.12 22.97
CA GLU A 58 4.81 -2.83 22.10
C GLU A 58 4.50 -2.01 20.84
N ALA A 59 4.19 -0.72 21.00
CA ALA A 59 3.91 0.17 19.87
C ALA A 59 5.13 0.32 18.97
N ARG A 60 6.35 0.31 19.50
CA ARG A 60 7.58 0.30 18.71
C ARG A 60 7.75 -1.02 17.96
N SER A 61 7.63 -2.16 18.64
CA SER A 61 7.76 -3.50 18.05
C SER A 61 6.75 -3.75 16.93
N PHE A 62 5.52 -3.27 17.06
CA PHE A 62 4.55 -3.32 15.95
C PHE A 62 5.01 -2.51 14.74
N ALA A 63 5.64 -1.35 14.93
CA ALA A 63 6.05 -0.48 13.83
C ALA A 63 7.17 -1.15 13.06
N VAL A 64 8.20 -1.59 13.80
CA VAL A 64 9.34 -2.32 13.24
C VAL A 64 8.87 -3.57 12.52
N THR A 65 7.97 -4.36 13.11
CA THR A 65 7.43 -5.57 12.45
C THR A 65 6.74 -5.23 11.13
N ILE A 66 5.92 -4.18 11.10
CA ILE A 66 5.24 -3.74 9.88
C ILE A 66 6.27 -3.33 8.81
N LEU A 67 7.25 -2.49 9.16
CA LEU A 67 8.28 -2.03 8.23
C LEU A 67 9.14 -3.19 7.70
N MET A 68 9.52 -4.13 8.56
CA MET A 68 10.24 -5.34 8.20
C MET A 68 9.44 -6.19 7.21
N ASN A 69 8.14 -6.40 7.47
CA ASN A 69 7.27 -7.21 6.61
C ASN A 69 6.94 -6.54 5.26
N ILE A 70 7.15 -5.22 5.13
CA ILE A 70 6.94 -4.53 3.85
C ILE A 70 8.23 -4.57 3.02
N TRP A 71 9.35 -4.17 3.62
CA TRP A 71 10.59 -3.93 2.87
C TRP A 71 11.62 -5.03 3.02
N VAL A 72 11.87 -5.52 4.23
CA VAL A 72 13.09 -6.26 4.52
C VAL A 72 12.89 -7.77 4.37
N THR A 73 11.83 -8.28 4.98
CA THR A 73 11.44 -9.69 4.97
C THR A 73 9.95 -9.81 4.59
N PRO A 74 9.57 -9.43 3.36
CA PRO A 74 8.19 -9.59 2.92
C PRO A 74 7.82 -11.07 2.74
N ASP A 75 6.53 -11.33 2.52
CA ASP A 75 6.07 -12.65 2.04
C ASP A 75 6.83 -12.99 0.74
N PRO A 76 7.40 -14.21 0.57
CA PRO A 76 8.19 -14.57 -0.62
C PRO A 76 7.46 -14.43 -1.96
N VAL A 77 6.13 -14.35 -1.95
CA VAL A 77 5.35 -14.02 -3.17
C VAL A 77 5.55 -12.57 -3.63
N LEU A 78 6.06 -11.70 -2.76
CA LEU A 78 6.28 -10.27 -3.00
C LEU A 78 7.75 -9.91 -3.25
N ASP A 79 8.68 -10.86 -3.24
CA ASP A 79 10.11 -10.58 -3.41
C ASP A 79 10.42 -9.89 -4.74
N THR A 80 9.78 -10.32 -5.83
CA THR A 80 9.94 -9.73 -7.16
C THR A 80 9.43 -8.29 -7.18
N LEU A 81 8.19 -8.06 -6.74
CA LEU A 81 7.62 -6.72 -6.58
C LEU A 81 8.53 -5.81 -5.74
N ARG A 82 9.06 -6.33 -4.63
CA ARG A 82 9.98 -5.59 -3.76
C ARG A 82 11.26 -5.20 -4.47
N ASN A 83 11.90 -6.13 -5.19
CA ASN A 83 13.13 -5.86 -5.92
C ASN A 83 12.93 -4.76 -6.96
N ASP A 84 11.85 -4.86 -7.72
CA ASP A 84 11.50 -3.87 -8.73
C ASP A 84 11.22 -2.50 -8.09
N ALA A 85 10.51 -2.48 -6.96
CA ALA A 85 10.27 -1.27 -6.17
C ALA A 85 11.58 -0.63 -5.68
N LEU A 86 12.56 -1.42 -5.22
CA LEU A 86 13.87 -0.94 -4.79
C LEU A 86 14.67 -0.35 -5.96
N LEU A 87 14.59 -0.95 -7.15
CA LEU A 87 15.21 -0.39 -8.36
C LEU A 87 14.64 0.99 -8.71
N TYR A 88 13.34 1.22 -8.52
CA TYR A 88 12.76 2.57 -8.69
C TYR A 88 13.32 3.57 -7.68
N LEU A 89 13.36 3.19 -6.39
CA LEU A 89 13.86 4.07 -5.33
C LEU A 89 15.34 4.41 -5.53
N ALA A 90 16.16 3.42 -5.92
CA ALA A 90 17.59 3.61 -6.17
C ALA A 90 17.88 4.61 -7.31
N GLN A 91 16.95 4.78 -8.26
CA GLN A 91 17.10 5.70 -9.39
C GLN A 91 16.74 7.15 -9.02
N GLY A 92 16.29 7.42 -7.80
CA GLY A 92 15.93 8.78 -7.35
C GLY A 92 14.80 9.41 -8.17
N ARG A 93 13.92 8.61 -8.76
CA ARG A 93 12.81 9.10 -9.60
C ARG A 93 11.78 9.82 -8.74
N SER A 94 11.13 10.83 -9.34
CA SER A 94 9.94 11.46 -8.76
C SER A 94 8.84 10.42 -8.51
N ALA A 95 8.08 10.57 -7.41
CA ALA A 95 6.96 9.71 -6.99
C ALA A 95 7.28 8.48 -6.13
N GLU A 96 8.31 8.55 -5.28
CA GLU A 96 8.57 7.54 -4.22
C GLU A 96 7.33 7.16 -3.39
N LEU A 97 6.42 8.12 -3.16
CA LEU A 97 5.17 7.89 -2.42
C LEU A 97 4.34 6.77 -3.06
N ALA A 98 4.25 6.72 -4.39
CA ALA A 98 3.55 5.66 -5.13
C ALA A 98 4.24 4.30 -4.99
N VAL A 99 5.56 4.27 -4.91
CA VAL A 99 6.34 3.05 -4.67
C VAL A 99 6.06 2.51 -3.26
N HIS A 100 6.14 3.36 -2.24
CA HIS A 100 5.81 2.96 -0.87
C HIS A 100 4.35 2.54 -0.71
N TRP A 101 3.43 3.23 -1.41
CA TRP A 101 2.00 2.88 -1.44
C TRP A 101 1.77 1.49 -2.06
N SER A 102 2.49 1.17 -3.13
CA SER A 102 2.45 -0.14 -3.80
C SER A 102 2.90 -1.23 -2.82
N MET A 103 4.05 -1.05 -2.18
CA MET A 103 4.61 -2.05 -1.27
C MET A 103 3.72 -2.33 -0.04
N ILE A 104 3.21 -1.30 0.62
CA ILE A 104 2.32 -1.51 1.77
C ILE A 104 0.96 -2.11 1.35
N SER A 105 0.44 -1.74 0.17
CA SER A 105 -0.81 -2.30 -0.36
C SER A 105 -0.70 -3.79 -0.63
N ALA A 106 0.42 -4.22 -1.21
CA ALA A 106 0.69 -5.63 -1.47
C ALA A 106 0.96 -6.41 -0.17
N ALA A 107 1.78 -5.88 0.74
CA ALA A 107 2.09 -6.55 2.01
C ALA A 107 0.87 -6.66 2.94
N TYR A 108 0.01 -5.63 2.94
CA TYR A 108 -1.17 -5.55 3.80
C TYR A 108 -2.44 -5.24 2.97
N PRO A 109 -3.12 -6.25 2.39
CA PRO A 109 -4.36 -6.08 1.63
C PRO A 109 -5.46 -5.27 2.34
N PHE A 110 -5.47 -5.25 3.68
CA PHE A 110 -6.36 -4.38 4.45
C PHE A 110 -6.10 -2.89 4.18
N TRP A 111 -4.83 -2.45 4.05
CA TRP A 111 -4.48 -1.08 3.64
C TRP A 111 -5.12 -0.73 2.30
N PHE A 112 -4.93 -1.60 1.30
CA PHE A 112 -5.48 -1.41 -0.04
C PHE A 112 -7.02 -1.32 -0.03
N ASN A 113 -7.68 -2.12 0.81
CA ASN A 113 -9.14 -2.05 0.94
C ASN A 113 -9.62 -0.80 1.69
N VAL A 114 -8.90 -0.30 2.69
CA VAL A 114 -9.19 0.99 3.34
C VAL A 114 -9.01 2.13 2.34
N ALA A 115 -7.93 2.11 1.56
CA ALA A 115 -7.69 3.05 0.46
C ALA A 115 -8.85 3.02 -0.54
N ARG A 116 -9.30 1.82 -0.95
CA ARG A 116 -10.44 1.66 -1.85
C ARG A 116 -11.71 2.32 -1.34
N GLN A 117 -12.09 2.06 -0.09
CA GLN A 117 -13.32 2.66 0.46
C GLN A 117 -13.19 4.17 0.62
N THR A 118 -12.01 4.64 1.02
CA THR A 118 -11.71 6.07 1.17
C THR A 118 -11.77 6.78 -0.20
N GLY A 119 -11.10 6.24 -1.21
CA GLY A 119 -11.11 6.76 -2.58
C GLY A 119 -12.50 6.75 -3.20
N ARG A 120 -13.31 5.70 -2.98
CA ARG A 120 -14.72 5.67 -3.43
C ARG A 120 -15.55 6.81 -2.86
N LEU A 121 -15.38 7.10 -1.57
CA LEU A 121 -16.06 8.23 -0.93
C LEU A 121 -15.54 9.54 -1.53
N LEU A 122 -14.22 9.71 -1.65
CA LEU A 122 -13.60 10.94 -2.17
C LEU A 122 -13.77 11.17 -3.69
N ALA A 123 -14.24 10.17 -4.43
CA ALA A 123 -14.67 10.32 -5.82
C ALA A 123 -16.01 11.08 -5.90
N LEU A 124 -16.84 11.01 -4.86
CA LEU A 124 -18.17 11.62 -4.82
C LEU A 124 -18.22 12.94 -4.02
N GLN A 125 -17.23 13.17 -3.15
CA GLN A 125 -17.20 14.29 -2.21
C GLN A 125 -15.77 14.73 -1.91
N ASN A 126 -15.59 15.97 -1.44
CA ASN A 126 -14.27 16.54 -1.14
C ASN A 126 -13.77 16.26 0.28
N GLN A 127 -14.59 15.66 1.13
CA GLN A 127 -14.26 15.34 2.51
C GLN A 127 -14.72 13.93 2.84
N VAL A 128 -14.14 13.30 3.85
CA VAL A 128 -14.56 11.99 4.33
C VAL A 128 -14.38 11.90 5.84
N THR A 129 -15.34 11.26 6.52
CA THR A 129 -15.25 11.00 7.96
C THR A 129 -14.79 9.57 8.24
N MET A 130 -14.09 9.36 9.37
CA MET A 130 -13.78 8.02 9.86
C MET A 130 -15.01 7.14 9.96
N LYS A 131 -16.16 7.71 10.37
CA LYS A 131 -17.42 6.98 10.50
C LYS A 131 -17.90 6.41 9.16
N GLN A 132 -17.80 7.19 8.08
CA GLN A 132 -18.14 6.73 6.73
C GLN A 132 -17.20 5.60 6.26
N VAL A 133 -15.88 5.76 6.45
CA VAL A 133 -14.90 4.74 6.06
C VAL A 133 -15.11 3.45 6.84
N SER A 134 -15.23 3.53 8.17
CA SER A 134 -15.45 2.35 9.02
C SER A 134 -16.75 1.62 8.68
N ARG A 135 -17.84 2.33 8.39
CA ARG A 135 -19.10 1.71 7.95
C ARG A 135 -18.91 0.87 6.70
N ARG A 136 -18.24 1.40 5.67
CA ARG A 136 -17.94 0.65 4.42
C ARG A 136 -17.04 -0.56 4.65
N LEU A 137 -16.13 -0.48 5.63
CA LEU A 137 -15.25 -1.60 5.96
C LEU A 137 -15.98 -2.69 6.73
N ILE A 138 -16.88 -2.33 7.64
CA ILE A 138 -17.74 -3.29 8.36
C ILE A 138 -18.65 -4.04 7.39
N GLU A 139 -19.19 -3.38 6.37
CA GLU A 139 -19.98 -4.02 5.31
C GLU A 139 -19.17 -5.11 4.55
N VAL A 140 -17.85 -4.97 4.45
CA VAL A 140 -16.97 -5.91 3.73
C VAL A 140 -16.37 -6.99 4.63
N TYR A 141 -15.97 -6.63 5.85
CA TYR A 141 -15.20 -7.48 6.77
C TYR A 141 -16.03 -8.06 7.92
N GLY A 142 -17.30 -7.65 8.03
CA GLY A 142 -18.15 -7.92 9.18
C GLY A 142 -17.89 -6.97 10.34
N GLU A 143 -18.85 -6.92 11.28
CA GLU A 143 -18.79 -6.03 12.43
C GLU A 143 -17.82 -6.55 13.50
N ARG A 144 -16.64 -5.92 13.56
CA ARG A 144 -15.60 -6.26 14.54
C ARG A 144 -14.91 -4.97 15.01
N GLN A 145 -14.75 -4.81 16.33
CA GLN A 145 -14.03 -3.67 16.91
C GLN A 145 -12.61 -3.52 16.33
N THR A 146 -11.98 -4.65 16.02
CA THR A 146 -10.66 -4.74 15.38
C THR A 146 -10.63 -4.10 13.99
N VAL A 147 -11.70 -4.18 13.19
CA VAL A 147 -11.78 -3.54 11.86
C VAL A 147 -11.79 -2.03 12.01
N SER A 148 -12.69 -1.49 12.86
CA SER A 148 -12.80 -0.06 13.11
C SER A 148 -11.51 0.55 13.66
N ARG A 149 -10.89 -0.11 14.66
CA ARG A 149 -9.64 0.35 15.27
C ARG A 149 -8.48 0.39 14.27
N ASN A 150 -8.32 -0.67 13.48
CA ASN A 150 -7.22 -0.70 12.50
C ASN A 150 -7.46 0.21 11.30
N ALA A 151 -8.72 0.43 10.90
CA ALA A 151 -9.06 1.43 9.89
C ALA A 151 -8.63 2.84 10.32
N GLN A 152 -8.82 3.20 11.60
CA GLN A 152 -8.35 4.49 12.14
C GLN A 152 -6.84 4.65 11.97
N PHE A 153 -6.05 3.61 12.22
CA PHE A 153 -4.61 3.64 12.01
C PHE A 153 -4.22 3.87 10.55
N VAL A 154 -4.89 3.19 9.62
CA VAL A 154 -4.63 3.34 8.18
C VAL A 154 -5.00 4.74 7.70
N VAL A 155 -6.19 5.23 8.01
CA VAL A 155 -6.62 6.59 7.60
C VAL A 155 -5.76 7.67 8.26
N ARG A 156 -5.34 7.49 9.51
CA ARG A 156 -4.38 8.40 10.15
C ARG A 156 -3.02 8.38 9.43
N SER A 157 -2.58 7.21 8.95
CA SER A 157 -1.37 7.09 8.13
C SER A 157 -1.54 7.86 6.82
N PHE A 158 -2.69 7.78 6.15
CA PHE A 158 -2.97 8.59 4.95
C PHE A 158 -2.78 10.09 5.22
N ALA A 159 -3.25 10.58 6.37
CA ALA A 159 -3.02 11.96 6.77
C ALA A 159 -1.52 12.27 7.01
N PHE A 160 -0.79 11.37 7.69
CA PHE A 160 0.66 11.55 7.88
C PHE A 160 1.47 11.48 6.59
N TRP A 161 0.99 10.74 5.59
CA TRP A 161 1.61 10.67 4.27
C TRP A 161 1.26 11.88 3.40
N GLY A 162 0.44 12.81 3.92
CA GLY A 162 0.00 13.98 3.19
C GLY A 162 -1.03 13.69 2.10
N VAL A 163 -1.52 12.45 1.97
CA VAL A 163 -2.54 12.09 0.97
C VAL A 163 -3.96 12.41 1.44
N LEU A 164 -4.12 12.76 2.72
CA LEU A 164 -5.31 13.38 3.28
C LEU A 164 -4.90 14.58 4.13
N LYS A 165 -5.76 15.60 4.20
CA LYS A 165 -5.54 16.76 5.05
C LYS A 165 -6.49 16.73 6.25
N ASP A 166 -5.95 16.90 7.46
CA ASP A 166 -6.77 17.14 8.65
C ASP A 166 -7.55 18.45 8.52
N ILE A 167 -8.81 18.45 8.96
CA ILE A 167 -9.61 19.66 9.11
C ILE A 167 -9.98 19.88 10.57
N ALA A 168 -10.55 21.04 10.90
CA ALA A 168 -10.89 21.41 12.27
C ALA A 168 -11.81 20.39 12.98
N GLN A 169 -12.69 19.73 12.23
CA GLN A 169 -13.54 18.68 12.76
C GLN A 169 -12.78 17.37 12.95
N GLN A 170 -12.68 16.91 14.19
CA GLN A 170 -12.00 15.67 14.53
C GLN A 170 -12.58 14.46 13.77
N GLY A 171 -11.69 13.66 13.20
CA GLY A 171 -12.06 12.47 12.44
C GLY A 171 -12.68 12.75 11.07
N CYS A 172 -12.61 14.00 10.60
CA CYS A 172 -12.92 14.40 9.23
C CYS A 172 -11.63 14.76 8.49
N TYR A 173 -11.55 14.37 7.22
CA TYR A 173 -10.38 14.56 6.38
C TYR A 173 -10.79 15.14 5.04
N GLN A 174 -9.98 16.04 4.50
CA GLN A 174 -10.17 16.65 3.19
C GLN A 174 -9.31 15.98 2.12
N LYS A 175 -9.89 15.84 0.93
CA LYS A 175 -9.22 15.42 -0.30
C LYS A 175 -8.10 16.40 -0.65
N ILE A 176 -6.97 15.90 -1.11
CA ILE A 176 -5.92 16.72 -1.73
C ILE A 176 -6.02 16.69 -3.26
N VAL A 177 -5.26 17.55 -3.92
CA VAL A 177 -5.08 17.47 -5.38
C VAL A 177 -4.45 16.11 -5.71
N SER A 178 -5.02 15.41 -6.69
CA SER A 178 -4.50 14.12 -7.13
C SER A 178 -3.13 14.25 -7.77
N THR A 179 -2.28 13.24 -7.56
CA THR A 179 -0.93 13.22 -8.10
C THR A 179 -0.90 12.40 -9.40
N PRO A 180 -0.67 13.02 -10.57
CA PRO A 180 -0.52 12.27 -11.81
C PRO A 180 0.76 11.43 -11.79
N ILE A 181 0.65 10.19 -12.25
CA ILE A 181 1.80 9.28 -12.41
C ILE A 181 2.05 9.09 -13.90
N SER A 182 3.08 9.75 -14.45
CA SER A 182 3.36 9.70 -15.89
C SER A 182 4.27 8.54 -16.30
N ASP A 183 5.05 7.98 -15.37
CA ASP A 183 5.94 6.85 -15.65
C ASP A 183 5.14 5.55 -15.73
N LEU A 184 4.90 5.07 -16.96
CA LEU A 184 4.15 3.85 -17.22
C LEU A 184 4.76 2.61 -16.54
N ASN A 185 6.07 2.58 -16.31
CA ASN A 185 6.67 1.43 -15.64
C ASN A 185 6.34 1.45 -14.13
N LEU A 186 6.25 2.64 -13.52
CA LEU A 186 5.75 2.79 -12.15
C LEU A 186 4.26 2.43 -12.07
N VAL A 187 3.46 2.81 -13.07
CA VAL A 187 2.06 2.36 -13.17
C VAL A 187 1.99 0.82 -13.21
N SER A 188 2.83 0.16 -14.02
CA SER A 188 2.90 -1.31 -14.03
C SER A 188 3.26 -1.89 -12.65
N LEU A 189 4.18 -1.28 -11.89
CA LEU A 189 4.48 -1.68 -10.49
C LEU A 189 3.22 -1.53 -9.59
N MET A 190 2.50 -0.43 -9.72
CA MET A 190 1.30 -0.16 -8.94
C MET A 190 0.18 -1.16 -9.24
N LEU A 191 0.00 -1.53 -10.51
CA LEU A 191 -0.96 -2.54 -10.95
C LEU A 191 -0.59 -3.93 -10.43
N GLU A 192 0.68 -4.30 -10.49
CA GLU A 192 1.19 -5.55 -9.90
C GLU A 192 0.91 -5.61 -8.39
N ALA A 193 1.20 -4.54 -7.65
CA ALA A 193 0.90 -4.45 -6.22
C ALA A 193 -0.61 -4.59 -5.93
N ALA A 194 -1.47 -3.99 -6.76
CA ALA A 194 -2.92 -4.14 -6.65
C ALA A 194 -3.36 -5.59 -6.91
N LEU A 195 -2.80 -6.26 -7.92
CA LEU A 195 -3.06 -7.68 -8.15
C LEU A 195 -2.65 -8.52 -6.94
N HIS A 196 -1.50 -8.27 -6.34
CA HIS A 196 -1.11 -8.93 -5.10
C HIS A 196 -2.09 -8.63 -3.96
N ALA A 197 -2.61 -7.41 -3.82
CA ALA A 197 -3.59 -7.07 -2.80
C ALA A 197 -4.95 -7.75 -3.00
N ILE A 198 -5.31 -8.10 -4.23
CA ILE A 198 -6.58 -8.77 -4.56
C ILE A 198 -6.47 -10.28 -4.29
N PRO A 199 -7.38 -10.91 -3.52
CA PRO A 199 -7.27 -12.32 -3.14
C PRO A 199 -7.15 -13.32 -4.30
N LYS A 200 -7.75 -13.01 -5.45
CA LYS A 200 -7.70 -13.87 -6.65
C LYS A 200 -6.52 -13.54 -7.58
N GLY A 201 -5.72 -12.51 -7.28
CA GLY A 201 -4.59 -12.12 -8.10
C GLY A 201 -4.94 -11.73 -9.53
N LYS A 202 -6.18 -11.27 -9.79
CA LYS A 202 -6.68 -10.98 -11.13
C LYS A 202 -7.68 -9.83 -11.17
N GLY A 203 -7.74 -9.12 -12.29
CA GLY A 203 -8.68 -8.05 -12.56
C GLY A 203 -8.58 -7.58 -14.02
N THR A 204 -9.67 -7.03 -14.57
CA THR A 204 -9.63 -6.42 -15.90
C THR A 204 -8.79 -5.16 -15.84
N LEU A 205 -8.10 -4.83 -16.94
CA LEU A 205 -7.22 -3.67 -16.99
C LEU A 205 -7.98 -2.38 -16.66
N ASP A 206 -9.17 -2.20 -17.23
CA ASP A 206 -10.04 -1.05 -16.97
C ASP A 206 -10.41 -0.92 -15.47
N LEU A 207 -10.84 -2.03 -14.84
CA LEU A 207 -11.19 -2.03 -13.42
C LEU A 207 -9.97 -1.79 -12.51
N LEU A 208 -8.79 -2.23 -12.93
CA LEU A 208 -7.55 -1.98 -12.20
C LEU A 208 -7.14 -0.51 -12.35
N LEU A 209 -7.06 0.03 -13.55
CA LEU A 209 -6.69 1.44 -13.79
C LEU A 209 -7.63 2.42 -13.08
N ASN A 210 -8.92 2.11 -13.04
CA ASN A 210 -9.93 2.92 -12.37
C ASN A 210 -10.16 2.52 -10.90
N ASN A 211 -9.30 1.68 -10.30
CA ASN A 211 -9.50 1.21 -8.94
C ASN A 211 -9.34 2.36 -7.93
N PRO A 212 -10.38 2.66 -7.12
CA PRO A 212 -10.31 3.76 -6.15
C PRO A 212 -9.24 3.61 -5.06
N ALA A 213 -8.66 2.41 -4.91
CA ALA A 213 -7.53 2.16 -4.01
C ALA A 213 -6.25 2.88 -4.43
N PHE A 214 -6.17 3.36 -5.68
CA PHE A 214 -5.07 4.17 -6.16
C PHE A 214 -5.17 5.63 -5.75
N PHE A 215 -6.20 6.06 -5.04
CA PHE A 215 -6.18 7.35 -4.36
C PHE A 215 -4.87 7.54 -3.57
N PRO A 216 -4.17 8.69 -3.68
CA PRO A 216 -4.55 9.92 -4.38
C PRO A 216 -4.07 10.02 -5.85
N PHE A 217 -3.47 8.95 -6.39
CA PHE A 217 -2.82 8.94 -7.69
C PHE A 217 -3.80 8.91 -8.86
N GLN A 218 -3.43 9.58 -9.95
CA GLN A 218 -4.07 9.48 -11.25
C GLN A 218 -3.19 8.63 -12.16
N LEU A 219 -3.73 7.49 -12.58
CA LEU A 219 -3.06 6.60 -13.52
C LEU A 219 -3.44 7.00 -14.96
N PRO A 220 -2.48 6.99 -15.89
CA PRO A 220 -2.75 7.21 -17.30
C PRO A 220 -3.42 5.97 -17.90
N LEU A 221 -4.05 6.14 -19.06
CA LEU A 221 -4.44 5.00 -19.87
C LEU A 221 -3.18 4.26 -20.34
N MET A 222 -3.28 2.93 -20.37
CA MET A 222 -2.22 2.06 -20.88
C MET A 222 -2.84 0.76 -21.38
N THR A 223 -2.08 0.01 -22.17
CA THR A 223 -2.48 -1.29 -22.70
C THR A 223 -1.85 -2.43 -21.91
N GLY A 224 -2.49 -3.60 -21.95
CA GLY A 224 -1.95 -4.83 -21.40
C GLY A 224 -0.57 -5.15 -21.98
N ASP A 225 -0.38 -4.95 -23.28
CA ASP A 225 0.91 -5.22 -23.96
C ASP A 225 2.11 -4.53 -23.29
N PHE A 226 1.95 -3.27 -22.92
CA PHE A 226 3.02 -2.55 -22.22
C PHE A 226 3.36 -3.22 -20.89
N ILE A 227 2.35 -3.71 -20.18
CA ILE A 227 2.50 -4.37 -18.87
C ILE A 227 3.19 -5.73 -19.06
N GLY A 228 2.72 -6.54 -20.01
CA GLY A 228 3.23 -7.90 -20.25
C GLY A 228 4.68 -7.93 -20.70
N GLN A 229 5.10 -6.94 -21.50
CA GLN A 229 6.49 -6.79 -21.93
C GLN A 229 7.44 -6.40 -20.79
N ARG A 230 6.93 -5.80 -19.70
CA ARG A 230 7.74 -5.27 -18.59
C ARG A 230 7.63 -6.11 -17.32
N ARG A 231 6.58 -6.92 -17.20
CA ARG A 231 6.23 -7.69 -16.00
C ARG A 231 6.01 -9.16 -16.37
N GLU A 232 7.10 -9.92 -16.41
CA GLU A 232 7.05 -11.34 -16.80
C GLU A 232 6.16 -12.21 -15.92
N HIS A 233 5.89 -11.80 -14.67
CA HIS A 233 5.04 -12.53 -13.73
C HIS A 233 3.55 -12.15 -13.85
N ILE A 234 3.18 -11.27 -14.78
CA ILE A 234 1.78 -10.97 -15.11
C ILE A 234 1.44 -11.66 -16.44
N GLU A 235 0.38 -12.45 -16.42
CA GLU A 235 -0.26 -13.01 -17.59
C GLU A 235 -1.38 -12.07 -18.06
N ILE A 236 -1.46 -11.87 -19.38
CA ILE A 236 -2.52 -11.08 -20.01
C ILE A 236 -3.36 -12.02 -20.85
N ILE A 237 -4.63 -12.10 -20.51
CA ILE A 237 -5.63 -12.87 -21.23
C ILE A 237 -6.55 -11.88 -21.92
N ARG A 238 -6.60 -11.94 -23.26
CA ARG A 238 -7.54 -11.13 -24.05
C ARG A 238 -8.80 -11.93 -24.31
N TYR A 239 -9.97 -11.38 -24.01
CA TYR A 239 -11.26 -11.99 -24.36
C TYR A 239 -12.16 -10.99 -25.06
N GLY A 240 -12.11 -10.93 -26.38
CA GLY A 240 -12.80 -9.89 -27.15
C GLY A 240 -11.83 -8.83 -27.64
N LEU A 241 -12.39 -7.76 -28.24
CA LEU A 241 -11.59 -6.76 -28.95
C LEU A 241 -10.85 -5.82 -28.00
N ASP A 242 -11.47 -5.42 -26.88
CA ASP A 242 -10.92 -4.43 -25.95
C ASP A 242 -10.80 -4.92 -24.49
N ASP A 243 -11.20 -6.15 -24.20
CA ASP A 243 -11.18 -6.68 -22.84
C ASP A 243 -9.87 -7.43 -22.54
N GLU A 244 -9.02 -6.79 -21.73
CA GLU A 244 -7.77 -7.35 -21.23
C GLU A 244 -7.89 -7.72 -19.74
N LEU A 245 -7.60 -8.97 -19.40
CA LEU A 245 -7.52 -9.46 -18.03
C LEU A 245 -6.07 -9.70 -17.64
N LEU A 246 -5.69 -9.08 -16.53
CA LEU A 246 -4.38 -9.29 -15.92
C LEU A 246 -4.52 -10.32 -14.80
N MET A 247 -3.55 -11.23 -14.74
CA MET A 247 -3.47 -12.26 -13.71
C MET A 247 -2.03 -12.47 -13.27
N LEU A 248 -1.78 -12.61 -11.97
CA LEU A 248 -0.48 -13.06 -11.48
C LEU A 248 -0.25 -14.51 -11.92
N LYS A 249 0.89 -14.79 -12.56
CA LYS A 249 1.29 -16.15 -12.90
C LYS A 249 1.45 -16.95 -11.61
N LYS A 250 0.87 -18.14 -11.57
CA LYS A 250 1.16 -19.10 -10.50
C LYS A 250 2.63 -19.51 -10.61
N LYS A 251 3.36 -19.54 -9.49
CA LYS A 251 4.67 -20.20 -9.46
C LYS A 251 4.45 -21.68 -9.83
N GLN A 252 5.27 -22.23 -10.73
CA GLN A 252 5.24 -23.65 -11.06
C GLN A 252 5.36 -24.46 -9.76
N GLY A 253 4.29 -25.16 -9.36
CA GLY A 253 4.27 -25.97 -8.14
C GLY A 253 3.01 -25.84 -7.27
N GLU A 254 2.19 -24.81 -7.46
CA GLU A 254 0.92 -24.67 -6.72
C GLU A 254 -0.26 -25.19 -7.55
N ARG A 255 -0.64 -26.46 -7.28
CA ARG A 255 -1.93 -27.04 -7.71
C ARG A 255 -3.07 -26.44 -6.89
#